data_AF-A0A7S3W412-F1
#
_entry.id   AF-A0A7S3W412-F1
#
_cell.length_a   1.000
_cell.length_b   1.000
_cell.length_c   1.000
_cell.angle_alpha   90.00
_cell.angle_beta   90.00
_cell.angle_gamma   90.00
#
_symmetry.space_group_name_H-M   'P 1'
#
loop_
_entity.id
_entity.type
_entity.pdbx_description
1 polymer ?
#
loop_
_entity_poly.entity_id
_entity_poly.type
_entity_poly.pdbx_seq_one_letter_code
_entity_poly.pdbx_strand_id
1 'polypeptide(L)'
;MPSGAKRTPLYSLAPGGNELRARDVHRRFLDAFGLDEAQVPLLQMDLTSSSTPFTAVPARRLPPRTLVPRDADPFFLTGAKCDAMVLNPRRSRSKFWEMWGSASEAWTRVPPGGAACWGRGAEAARAFFRKALSGDQCDANWFEGASGALGRRGTPPGFTVAAPALLGFDDTIFKECSARLGKQEWYNGPGSGFNDELAHRCFEASVNVLRVFSHERPWSMCQNLQWLVCAGKGRLPGQGGRAMHFATPPSKLDTRTWITPISYPCEHGGCGVGELKYAVGDVYFAELCLLNRFCRNGGQLFAIDGPREAFECDFDEEAYLAFAEDLATPA
;
A
#
# COMPACT_ATOMS: atom_id res chain seq x y z
N MET A 1 5.60 -13.38 -48.91
CA MET A 1 6.02 -12.64 -47.70
C MET A 1 5.03 -11.49 -47.49
N PRO A 2 4.16 -11.51 -46.47
CA PRO A 2 3.25 -10.41 -46.24
C PRO A 2 4.03 -9.22 -45.65
N SER A 3 3.86 -8.05 -46.26
CA SER A 3 4.46 -6.79 -45.82
C SER A 3 3.99 -6.47 -44.41
N GLY A 4 4.93 -6.26 -43.49
CA GLY A 4 4.66 -5.86 -42.12
C GLY A 4 3.84 -4.57 -42.08
N ALA A 5 2.57 -4.69 -41.70
CA ALA A 5 1.76 -3.54 -41.36
C ALA A 5 2.43 -2.80 -40.19
N LYS A 6 2.96 -1.60 -40.46
CA LYS A 6 3.38 -0.68 -39.40
C LYS A 6 2.14 -0.40 -38.55
N ARG A 7 2.09 -0.94 -37.33
CA ARG A 7 1.12 -0.56 -36.32
C ARG A 7 1.41 0.90 -35.97
N THR A 8 0.69 1.83 -36.58
CA THR A 8 0.65 3.22 -36.14
C THR A 8 0.01 3.23 -34.76
N PRO A 9 0.69 3.68 -33.72
CA PRO A 9 0.07 3.69 -32.42
C PRO A 9 -0.96 4.84 -32.36
N LEU A 10 -2.17 4.49 -31.91
CA LEU A 10 -3.28 5.41 -31.68
C LEU A 10 -3.00 6.22 -30.41
N TYR A 11 -2.37 7.39 -30.56
CA TYR A 11 -2.22 8.35 -29.46
C TYR A 11 -2.82 9.70 -29.89
N SER A 12 -3.72 10.25 -29.08
CA SER A 12 -4.19 11.64 -29.22
C SER A 12 -4.08 12.31 -27.86
N LEU A 13 -3.11 13.19 -27.66
CA LEU A 13 -3.13 14.06 -26.49
C LEU A 13 -4.37 14.97 -26.54
N ALA A 14 -4.96 15.27 -25.39
CA ALA A 14 -5.91 16.37 -25.31
C ALA A 14 -5.20 17.67 -25.77
N PRO A 15 -5.88 18.57 -26.50
CA PRO A 15 -5.28 19.85 -26.88
C PRO A 15 -4.74 20.59 -25.65
N GLY A 16 -3.43 20.90 -25.64
CA GLY A 16 -2.76 21.57 -24.51
C GLY A 16 -2.00 20.64 -23.54
N GLY A 17 -1.99 19.32 -23.75
CA GLY A 17 -1.21 18.39 -22.94
C GLY A 17 0.32 18.50 -23.17
N ASN A 18 1.11 18.37 -22.11
CA ASN A 18 2.58 18.36 -22.20
C ASN A 18 3.10 16.94 -22.55
N GLU A 19 3.33 16.68 -23.84
CA GLU A 19 3.78 15.36 -24.34
C GLU A 19 5.04 14.82 -23.64
N LEU A 20 6.03 15.68 -23.39
CA LEU A 20 7.28 15.28 -22.72
C LEU A 20 7.00 14.78 -21.31
N ARG A 21 6.11 15.46 -20.57
CA ARG A 21 5.68 15.03 -19.24
C ARG A 21 4.91 13.71 -19.29
N ALA A 22 4.05 13.50 -20.29
CA ALA A 22 3.33 12.22 -20.45
C ALA A 22 4.30 11.05 -20.69
N ARG A 23 5.28 11.24 -21.58
CA ARG A 23 6.32 10.24 -21.86
C ARG A 23 7.18 9.94 -20.64
N ASP A 24 7.55 10.96 -19.86
CA ASP A 24 8.31 10.80 -18.62
C ASP A 24 7.51 10.01 -17.57
N VAL A 25 6.23 10.36 -17.33
CA VAL A 25 5.35 9.59 -16.41
C VAL A 25 5.18 8.15 -16.88
N HIS A 26 4.97 7.94 -18.18
CA HIS A 26 4.85 6.59 -18.73
C HIS A 26 6.13 5.77 -18.56
N ARG A 27 7.29 6.33 -18.88
CA ARG A 27 8.58 5.66 -18.67
C ARG A 27 8.79 5.29 -17.20
N ARG A 28 8.46 6.21 -16.28
CA ARG A 28 8.53 5.94 -14.83
C ARG A 28 7.60 4.81 -14.39
N PHE A 29 6.40 4.74 -14.96
CA PHE A 29 5.48 3.62 -14.72
C PHE A 29 6.11 2.30 -15.17
N LEU A 30 6.62 2.26 -16.40
CA LEU A 30 7.29 1.09 -16.95
C LEU A 30 8.48 0.66 -16.08
N ASP A 31 9.35 1.61 -15.70
CA ASP A 31 10.51 1.36 -14.85
C ASP A 31 10.11 0.85 -13.45
N ALA A 32 9.08 1.44 -12.84
CA ALA A 32 8.62 1.07 -11.50
C ALA A 32 8.04 -0.35 -11.44
N PHE A 33 7.46 -0.83 -12.54
CA PHE A 33 6.82 -2.14 -12.61
C PHE A 33 7.59 -3.16 -13.46
N GLY A 34 8.80 -2.82 -13.92
CA GLY A 34 9.62 -3.69 -14.75
C GLY A 34 8.93 -4.09 -16.06
N LEU A 35 8.17 -3.18 -16.66
CA LEU A 35 7.40 -3.41 -17.90
C LEU A 35 8.13 -2.78 -19.10
N ASP A 36 7.93 -3.36 -20.28
CA ASP A 36 8.36 -2.81 -21.56
C ASP A 36 7.26 -1.89 -22.17
N GLU A 37 7.67 -0.90 -22.98
CA GLU A 37 6.75 -0.01 -23.72
C GLU A 37 5.75 -0.80 -24.60
N ALA A 38 6.11 -2.00 -25.03
CA ALA A 38 5.22 -2.86 -25.81
C ALA A 38 4.08 -3.48 -24.97
N GLN A 39 4.27 -3.61 -23.66
CA GLN A 39 3.29 -4.21 -22.74
C GLN A 39 2.23 -3.20 -22.29
N VAL A 40 2.53 -1.90 -22.35
CA VAL A 40 1.63 -0.83 -21.93
C VAL A 40 1.70 0.27 -22.99
N PRO A 41 0.69 0.46 -23.84
CA PRO A 41 0.70 1.55 -24.82
C PRO A 41 0.78 2.90 -24.10
N LEU A 42 1.46 3.88 -24.71
CA LEU A 42 1.65 5.23 -24.16
C LEU A 42 0.32 5.78 -23.67
N LEU A 43 0.27 6.11 -22.38
CA LEU A 43 -0.91 6.62 -21.70
C LEU A 43 -1.48 7.82 -22.46
N GLN A 44 -2.76 7.76 -22.83
CA GLN A 44 -3.50 8.96 -23.21
C GLN A 44 -3.75 9.77 -21.93
N MET A 45 -2.77 10.56 -21.51
CA MET A 45 -2.86 11.39 -20.31
C MET A 45 -3.54 12.70 -20.66
N ASP A 46 -4.69 12.98 -20.03
CA ASP A 46 -5.22 14.33 -19.97
C ASP A 46 -4.37 15.12 -18.96
N LEU A 47 -3.38 15.84 -19.48
CA LEU A 47 -2.45 16.64 -18.69
C LEU A 47 -2.93 18.08 -18.44
N THR A 48 -4.15 18.42 -18.85
CA THR A 48 -4.68 19.78 -18.71
C THR A 48 -5.09 20.12 -17.28
N SER A 49 -5.28 19.12 -16.41
CA SER A 49 -5.59 19.30 -15.00
C SER A 49 -4.77 18.34 -14.14
N SER A 50 -3.87 18.88 -13.33
CA SER A 50 -3.04 18.11 -12.39
C SER A 50 -3.84 17.52 -11.22
N SER A 51 -5.13 17.84 -11.09
CA SER A 51 -6.01 17.43 -10.00
C SER A 51 -7.12 16.46 -10.42
N THR A 52 -7.29 16.18 -11.71
CA THR A 52 -8.28 15.18 -12.18
C THR A 52 -7.60 13.86 -12.51
N PRO A 53 -8.00 12.74 -11.88
CA PRO A 53 -7.45 11.44 -12.20
C PRO A 53 -7.81 11.06 -13.64
N PHE A 54 -6.84 10.43 -14.30
CA PHE A 54 -6.91 9.73 -15.58
C PHE A 54 -8.33 9.52 -16.12
N THR A 55 -8.80 10.39 -17.00
CA THR A 55 -9.98 10.06 -17.79
C THR A 55 -9.49 9.14 -18.91
N ALA A 56 -9.66 7.83 -18.74
CA ALA A 56 -9.55 6.92 -19.88
C ALA A 56 -10.53 7.44 -20.93
N VAL A 57 -10.02 7.86 -22.08
CA VAL A 57 -10.87 8.34 -23.17
C VAL A 57 -11.94 7.27 -23.40
N PRO A 58 -13.23 7.63 -23.43
CA PRO A 58 -14.29 6.67 -23.70
C PRO A 58 -13.91 5.98 -25.00
N ALA A 59 -13.62 4.68 -24.92
CA ALA A 59 -13.29 3.88 -26.07
C ALA A 59 -14.45 4.06 -27.06
N ARG A 60 -14.21 4.84 -28.11
CA ARG A 60 -15.23 5.21 -29.09
C ARG A 60 -15.71 3.90 -29.71
N ARG A 61 -16.87 3.42 -29.26
CA ARG A 61 -17.56 2.19 -29.71
C ARG A 61 -16.64 0.96 -29.79
N LEU A 62 -16.10 0.51 -28.66
CA LEU A 62 -15.82 -0.92 -28.56
C LEU A 62 -17.15 -1.68 -28.37
N PRO A 63 -17.34 -2.83 -29.03
CA PRO A 63 -18.54 -3.68 -28.89
C PRO A 63 -18.80 -4.04 -27.41
N PRO A 64 -20.03 -4.46 -27.05
CA PRO A 64 -20.41 -4.74 -25.66
C PRO A 64 -19.35 -5.61 -24.98
N ARG A 65 -18.85 -5.10 -23.85
CA ARG A 65 -17.78 -5.66 -23.00
C ARG A 65 -17.69 -7.18 -23.12
N THR A 66 -16.84 -7.67 -24.02
CA THR A 66 -16.05 -8.85 -23.70
C THR A 66 -15.27 -8.47 -22.45
N LEU A 67 -15.50 -9.18 -21.36
CA LEU A 67 -14.66 -9.09 -20.17
C LEU A 67 -13.24 -9.32 -20.65
N VAL A 68 -12.47 -8.25 -20.83
CA VAL A 68 -11.02 -8.34 -20.94
C VAL A 68 -10.62 -9.10 -19.68
N PRO A 69 -9.94 -10.27 -19.79
CA PRO A 69 -9.46 -10.98 -18.62
C PRO A 69 -8.80 -9.97 -17.68
N ARG A 70 -9.12 -9.97 -16.38
CA ARG A 70 -8.61 -8.94 -15.44
C ARG A 70 -7.07 -8.84 -15.50
N ASP A 71 -6.40 -9.94 -15.84
CA ASP A 71 -4.95 -10.04 -16.08
C ASP A 71 -4.43 -9.19 -17.26
N ALA A 72 -5.33 -8.70 -18.12
CA ALA A 72 -5.01 -7.91 -19.29
C ALA A 72 -5.22 -6.39 -19.09
N ASP A 73 -5.71 -5.93 -17.93
CA ASP A 73 -5.60 -4.51 -17.59
C ASP A 73 -4.20 -4.24 -17.01
N PRO A 74 -3.34 -3.50 -17.72
CA PRO A 74 -1.98 -3.23 -17.28
C PRO A 74 -1.91 -2.34 -16.04
N PHE A 75 -3.03 -1.83 -15.51
CA PHE A 75 -3.04 -0.92 -14.38
C PHE A 75 -3.44 -1.58 -13.05
N PHE A 76 -3.99 -2.80 -13.01
CA PHE A 76 -4.27 -3.44 -11.72
C PHE A 76 -3.00 -3.98 -11.06
N LEU A 77 -2.93 -3.93 -9.73
CA LEU A 77 -1.84 -4.55 -8.99
C LEU A 77 -1.87 -6.08 -9.16
N THR A 78 -0.72 -6.67 -9.41
CA THR A 78 -0.53 -8.12 -9.55
C THR A 78 0.69 -8.58 -8.76
N GLY A 79 0.83 -9.88 -8.53
CA GLY A 79 2.01 -10.44 -7.86
C GLY A 79 3.32 -10.05 -8.54
N ALA A 80 3.39 -10.15 -9.88
CA ALA A 80 4.57 -9.75 -10.64
C ALA A 80 4.92 -8.26 -10.49
N LYS A 81 3.91 -7.38 -10.38
CA LYS A 81 4.14 -5.94 -10.14
C LYS A 81 4.63 -5.70 -8.72
N CYS A 82 4.13 -6.44 -7.75
CA CYS A 82 4.66 -6.42 -6.39
C CYS A 82 6.12 -6.92 -6.33
N ASP A 83 6.44 -7.99 -7.05
CA ASP A 83 7.81 -8.48 -7.16
C ASP A 83 8.71 -7.43 -7.79
N ALA A 84 8.26 -6.72 -8.83
CA ALA A 84 9.02 -5.62 -9.43
C ALA A 84 9.25 -4.44 -8.46
N MET A 85 8.23 -4.09 -7.67
CA MET A 85 8.32 -3.04 -6.65
C MET A 85 9.32 -3.38 -5.54
N VAL A 86 9.34 -4.65 -5.10
CA VAL A 86 10.15 -5.13 -3.98
C VAL A 86 11.56 -5.54 -4.44
N LEU A 87 11.71 -6.37 -5.47
CA LEU A 87 12.98 -7.01 -5.86
C LEU A 87 13.98 -6.11 -6.60
N ASN A 88 13.69 -4.82 -6.76
CA ASN A 88 14.57 -3.90 -7.48
C ASN A 88 15.30 -2.88 -6.59
N PRO A 89 16.06 -3.30 -5.55
CA PRO A 89 16.81 -2.39 -4.69
C PRO A 89 17.90 -1.63 -5.45
N ARG A 90 18.46 -2.23 -6.52
CA ARG A 90 19.64 -1.72 -7.23
C ARG A 90 19.35 -0.65 -8.29
N ARG A 91 18.08 -0.39 -8.63
CA ARG A 91 17.68 0.78 -9.43
C ARG A 91 17.37 1.99 -8.52
N SER A 92 18.25 2.24 -7.55
CA SER A 92 18.57 3.47 -6.79
C SER A 92 17.51 4.49 -6.35
N ARG A 93 16.20 4.37 -6.67
CA ARG A 93 15.15 5.34 -6.28
C ARG A 93 13.73 4.73 -6.22
N SER A 94 13.60 3.43 -5.95
CA SER A 94 12.27 2.85 -5.78
C SER A 94 11.64 3.40 -4.50
N LYS A 95 10.45 3.99 -4.62
CA LYS A 95 9.70 4.56 -3.50
C LYS A 95 9.58 3.55 -2.34
N PHE A 96 9.38 2.26 -2.63
CA PHE A 96 9.29 1.20 -1.62
C PHE A 96 10.51 1.16 -0.69
N TRP A 97 11.71 1.27 -1.25
CA TRP A 97 12.97 1.19 -0.52
C TRP A 97 13.28 2.48 0.26
N GLU A 98 12.72 3.60 -0.18
CA GLU A 98 12.87 4.90 0.47
C GLU A 98 11.85 5.12 1.60
N MET A 99 10.86 4.24 1.80
CA MET A 99 9.82 4.42 2.84
C MET A 99 10.23 3.98 4.24
N TRP A 100 11.39 3.35 4.41
CA TRP A 100 11.83 2.73 5.66
C TRP A 100 12.51 3.68 6.64
N GLY A 101 12.17 4.97 6.60
CA GLY A 101 12.82 6.01 7.38
C GLY A 101 12.54 5.97 8.86
N SER A 102 13.40 6.66 9.61
CA SER A 102 13.21 6.86 11.05
C SER A 102 11.85 7.51 11.34
N ALA A 103 11.29 7.21 12.52
CA ALA A 103 9.97 7.72 12.91
C ALA A 103 9.91 9.26 13.01
N SER A 104 11.05 9.94 13.23
CA SER A 104 11.15 11.41 13.19
C SER A 104 10.94 12.02 11.79
N GLU A 105 10.99 11.18 10.75
CA GLU A 105 10.87 11.59 9.34
C GLU A 105 9.64 10.95 8.68
N ALA A 106 8.58 10.69 9.46
CA ALA A 106 7.33 10.12 8.95
C ALA A 106 6.89 10.80 7.65
N TRP A 107 6.51 10.00 6.64
CA TRP A 107 6.12 10.45 5.29
C TRP A 107 7.23 11.03 4.42
N THR A 108 8.47 11.06 4.90
CA THR A 108 9.64 11.50 4.15
C THR A 108 10.45 10.29 3.69
N ARG A 109 10.88 10.35 2.43
CA ARG A 109 11.73 9.36 1.79
C ARG A 109 13.13 9.41 2.37
N VAL A 110 13.67 8.25 2.72
CA VAL A 110 15.03 8.09 3.23
C VAL A 110 16.01 8.42 2.10
N PRO A 111 16.88 9.42 2.27
CA PRO A 111 17.93 9.67 1.30
C PRO A 111 18.90 8.48 1.26
N PRO A 112 19.63 8.25 0.16
CA PRO A 112 20.68 7.25 0.10
C PRO A 112 21.64 7.36 1.30
N GLY A 113 21.84 6.26 2.02
CA GLY A 113 22.67 6.21 3.24
C GLY A 113 21.98 6.73 4.53
N GLY A 114 20.72 7.13 4.47
CA GLY A 114 19.91 7.49 5.64
C GLY A 114 19.68 6.31 6.58
N ALA A 115 19.40 6.60 7.85
CA ALA A 115 19.13 5.56 8.84
C ALA A 115 17.70 5.04 8.67
N ALA A 116 17.54 3.72 8.56
CA ALA A 116 16.23 3.10 8.54
C ALA A 116 15.60 3.02 9.95
N CYS A 117 14.30 2.76 10.02
CA CYS A 117 13.56 2.63 11.28
C CYS A 117 14.02 1.48 12.19
N TRP A 118 14.82 0.53 11.69
CA TRP A 118 15.46 -0.52 12.48
C TRP A 118 16.83 -0.14 13.04
N GLY A 119 17.34 1.08 12.74
CA GLY A 119 18.65 1.56 13.18
C GLY A 119 19.74 1.41 12.11
N ARG A 120 21.00 1.58 12.51
CA ARG A 120 22.16 1.54 11.61
C ARG A 120 22.89 0.19 11.70
N GLY A 121 23.29 -0.33 10.55
CA GLY A 121 24.11 -1.53 10.43
C GLY A 121 23.32 -2.84 10.39
N ALA A 122 23.96 -3.88 9.89
CA ALA A 122 23.35 -5.19 9.65
C ALA A 122 22.89 -5.89 10.94
N GLU A 123 23.58 -5.69 12.06
CA GLU A 123 23.20 -6.31 13.34
C GLU A 123 21.88 -5.75 13.88
N ALA A 124 21.71 -4.42 13.87
CA ALA A 124 20.49 -3.75 14.29
C ALA A 124 19.30 -4.19 13.40
N ALA A 125 19.53 -4.26 12.08
CA ALA A 125 18.55 -4.79 11.13
C ALA A 125 18.14 -6.23 11.46
N ARG A 126 19.11 -7.15 11.61
CA ARG A 126 18.85 -8.55 11.98
C ARG A 126 18.10 -8.69 13.31
N ALA A 127 18.48 -7.90 14.32
CA ALA A 127 17.80 -7.91 15.61
C ALA A 127 16.33 -7.48 15.46
N PHE A 128 16.07 -6.41 14.71
CA PHE A 128 14.72 -5.95 14.42
C PHE A 128 13.89 -7.01 13.68
N PHE A 129 14.40 -7.56 12.58
CA PHE A 129 13.63 -8.52 11.76
C PHE A 129 13.37 -9.83 12.50
N ARG A 130 14.31 -10.31 13.32
CA ARG A 130 14.06 -11.48 14.19
C ARG A 130 12.99 -11.19 15.24
N LYS A 131 13.02 -10.01 15.85
CA LYS A 131 12.02 -9.56 16.84
C LYS A 131 10.63 -9.43 16.22
N ALA A 132 10.54 -8.92 14.99
CA ALA A 132 9.29 -8.87 14.24
C ALA A 132 8.79 -10.29 13.92
N LEU A 133 9.67 -11.20 13.47
CA LEU A 133 9.33 -12.59 13.16
C LEU A 133 8.84 -13.38 14.39
N SER A 134 9.50 -13.22 15.54
CA SER A 134 9.11 -13.89 16.79
C SER A 134 7.76 -13.41 17.33
N GLY A 135 7.31 -12.24 16.88
CA GLY A 135 6.04 -11.65 17.29
C GLY A 135 6.10 -10.95 18.64
N ASP A 136 7.28 -10.47 19.07
CA ASP A 136 7.47 -9.75 20.35
C ASP A 136 6.63 -8.46 20.47
N GLN A 137 6.06 -7.99 19.36
CA GLN A 137 5.20 -6.80 19.30
C GLN A 137 3.75 -7.14 18.99
N CYS A 138 3.38 -8.41 18.86
CA CYS A 138 2.01 -8.75 18.45
C CYS A 138 0.96 -8.30 19.47
N ASP A 139 1.28 -8.35 20.77
CA ASP A 139 0.42 -7.84 21.84
C ASP A 139 0.52 -6.32 22.04
N ALA A 140 1.14 -5.56 21.12
CA ALA A 140 1.17 -4.11 21.23
C ALA A 140 -0.23 -3.48 21.08
N ASN A 141 -0.39 -2.27 21.63
CA ASN A 141 -1.57 -1.46 21.31
C ASN A 141 -1.42 -0.85 19.91
N TRP A 142 -2.15 -1.39 18.95
CA TRP A 142 -2.14 -0.91 17.56
C TRP A 142 -3.07 0.28 17.31
N PHE A 143 -3.74 0.79 18.34
CA PHE A 143 -4.52 2.04 18.33
C PHE A 143 -3.84 3.19 19.10
N GLU A 144 -2.54 3.04 19.39
CA GLU A 144 -1.78 3.98 20.21
C GLU A 144 -1.84 5.41 19.66
N GLY A 145 -2.23 6.37 20.50
CA GLY A 145 -2.44 7.78 20.11
C GLY A 145 -3.92 8.17 19.99
N ALA A 146 -4.85 7.20 19.89
CA ALA A 146 -6.28 7.48 20.01
C ALA A 146 -6.65 8.02 21.40
N SER A 147 -7.75 8.76 21.46
CA SER A 147 -8.24 9.41 22.67
C SER A 147 -8.74 8.38 23.70
N GLY A 148 -8.63 8.74 24.98
CA GLY A 148 -9.11 7.92 26.09
C GLY A 148 -8.28 6.66 26.35
N ALA A 149 -8.94 5.60 26.82
CA ALA A 149 -8.28 4.35 27.17
C ALA A 149 -7.77 3.56 25.95
N LEU A 150 -8.42 3.74 24.79
CA LEU A 150 -8.12 2.99 23.57
C LEU A 150 -6.69 3.24 23.09
N GLY A 151 -6.21 4.49 23.11
CA GLY A 151 -4.86 4.81 22.62
C GLY A 151 -3.76 4.79 23.68
N ARG A 152 -4.02 4.25 24.89
CA ARG A 152 -3.02 4.17 25.96
C ARG A 152 -1.91 3.18 25.59
N ARG A 153 -0.67 3.67 25.58
CA ARG A 153 0.52 2.85 25.32
C ARG A 153 0.63 1.67 26.28
N GLY A 154 1.03 0.52 25.75
CA GLY A 154 1.22 -0.72 26.53
C GLY A 154 -0.07 -1.36 27.05
N THR A 155 -1.24 -0.83 26.67
CA THR A 155 -2.55 -1.41 27.01
C THR A 155 -3.18 -1.94 25.74
N PRO A 156 -3.12 -3.26 25.46
CA PRO A 156 -3.73 -3.82 24.25
C PRO A 156 -5.25 -3.57 24.26
N PRO A 157 -5.89 -3.39 23.08
CA PRO A 157 -7.34 -3.22 23.01
C PRO A 157 -8.06 -4.47 23.52
N GLY A 158 -9.02 -4.28 24.43
CA GLY A 158 -9.80 -5.36 25.03
C GLY A 158 -10.99 -5.77 24.17
N PHE A 159 -10.75 -6.44 23.05
CA PHE A 159 -11.83 -6.97 22.20
C PHE A 159 -12.60 -8.10 22.92
N THR A 160 -13.93 -8.05 22.85
CA THR A 160 -14.82 -9.07 23.45
C THR A 160 -15.24 -10.16 22.49
N VAL A 161 -15.02 -9.94 21.19
CA VAL A 161 -15.26 -10.89 20.09
C VAL A 161 -14.06 -10.89 19.14
N ALA A 162 -14.04 -11.82 18.18
CA ALA A 162 -12.97 -11.87 17.19
C ALA A 162 -12.88 -10.56 16.40
N ALA A 163 -11.67 -10.01 16.34
CA ALA A 163 -11.34 -8.73 15.73
C ALA A 163 -10.32 -8.93 14.59
N PRO A 164 -10.77 -9.38 13.41
CA PRO A 164 -9.84 -9.71 12.33
C PRO A 164 -9.07 -8.48 11.86
N ALA A 165 -7.90 -8.73 11.27
CA ALA A 165 -7.07 -7.69 10.68
C ALA A 165 -7.79 -7.07 9.47
N LEU A 166 -7.77 -5.74 9.34
CA LEU A 166 -8.31 -5.03 8.19
C LEU A 166 -7.25 -4.09 7.61
N LEU A 167 -6.99 -4.24 6.31
CA LEU A 167 -6.10 -3.38 5.54
C LEU A 167 -6.90 -2.59 4.50
N GLY A 168 -6.32 -1.51 3.98
CA GLY A 168 -6.94 -0.68 2.95
C GLY A 168 -6.50 0.77 3.06
N PHE A 169 -7.04 1.61 2.19
CA PHE A 169 -6.93 3.06 2.36
C PHE A 169 -7.75 3.51 3.56
N ASP A 170 -7.31 4.56 4.26
CA ASP A 170 -7.94 5.06 5.47
C ASP A 170 -9.43 5.36 5.31
N ASP A 171 -9.81 5.97 4.19
CA ASP A 171 -11.20 6.29 3.85
C ASP A 171 -12.05 5.03 3.68
N THR A 172 -11.51 4.01 3.03
CA THR A 172 -12.19 2.71 2.87
C THR A 172 -12.27 1.94 4.18
N ILE A 173 -11.23 1.98 5.02
CA ILE A 173 -11.23 1.39 6.37
C ILE A 173 -12.31 2.06 7.21
N PHE A 174 -12.33 3.39 7.23
CA PHE A 174 -13.35 4.17 7.92
C PHE A 174 -14.75 3.77 7.46
N LYS A 175 -14.97 3.70 6.15
CA LYS A 175 -16.23 3.28 5.54
C LYS A 175 -16.65 1.88 6.00
N GLU A 176 -15.75 0.89 5.93
CA GLU A 176 -16.04 -0.49 6.32
C GLU A 176 -16.36 -0.61 7.82
N CYS A 177 -15.56 0.01 8.70
CA CYS A 177 -15.82 0.01 10.14
C CYS A 177 -17.16 0.73 10.47
N SER A 178 -17.47 1.82 9.77
CA SER A 178 -18.74 2.55 9.93
C SER A 178 -19.94 1.72 9.49
N ALA A 179 -19.83 1.04 8.33
CA ALA A 179 -20.90 0.20 7.79
C ALA A 179 -21.25 -0.96 8.74
N ARG A 180 -20.25 -1.56 9.40
CA ARG A 180 -20.45 -2.62 10.41
C ARG A 180 -21.24 -2.13 11.63
N LEU A 181 -21.13 -0.86 11.96
CA LEU A 181 -21.82 -0.22 13.08
C LEU A 181 -23.18 0.40 12.70
N GLY A 182 -23.55 0.38 11.42
CA GLY A 182 -24.71 1.13 10.94
C GLY A 182 -24.56 2.65 11.08
N LYS A 183 -23.31 3.15 11.07
CA LYS A 183 -22.97 4.58 11.13
C LYS A 183 -22.74 5.15 9.73
N GLN A 184 -22.73 6.48 9.63
CA GLN A 184 -22.44 7.20 8.39
C GLN A 184 -21.05 6.85 7.83
N GLU A 185 -20.98 6.49 6.54
CA GLU A 185 -19.78 5.95 5.88
C GLU A 185 -18.72 7.00 5.48
N TRP A 186 -18.91 8.27 5.84
CA TRP A 186 -17.97 9.35 5.57
C TRP A 186 -17.74 10.20 6.82
N TYR A 187 -16.57 10.83 6.86
CA TYR A 187 -16.19 11.72 7.95
C TYR A 187 -16.61 13.16 7.64
N ASN A 188 -17.29 13.81 8.58
CA ASN A 188 -17.76 15.20 8.47
C ASN A 188 -17.19 16.13 9.55
N GLY A 189 -16.22 15.64 10.34
CA GLY A 189 -15.57 16.40 11.40
C GLY A 189 -14.35 17.20 10.93
N PRO A 190 -13.67 17.91 11.85
CA PRO A 190 -12.41 18.57 11.54
C PRO A 190 -11.34 17.53 11.18
N GLY A 191 -10.52 17.77 10.15
CA GLY A 191 -9.53 16.79 9.68
C GLY A 191 -8.60 16.24 10.77
N SER A 192 -8.32 17.00 11.82
CA SER A 192 -7.52 16.55 12.98
C SER A 192 -8.16 15.41 13.78
N GLY A 193 -9.48 15.24 13.75
CA GLY A 193 -10.20 14.19 14.46
C GLY A 193 -10.39 12.90 13.66
N PHE A 194 -9.97 12.86 12.39
CA PHE A 194 -10.22 11.71 11.52
C PHE A 194 -9.56 10.43 12.02
N ASN A 195 -8.28 10.51 12.44
CA ASN A 195 -7.55 9.35 12.95
C ASN A 195 -8.15 8.79 14.24
N ASP A 196 -8.64 9.67 15.10
CA ASP A 196 -9.28 9.31 16.36
C ASP A 196 -10.62 8.60 16.10
N GLU A 197 -11.47 9.19 15.26
CA GLU A 197 -12.76 8.61 14.90
C GLU A 197 -12.60 7.26 14.18
N LEU A 198 -11.64 7.15 13.26
CA LEU A 198 -11.32 5.89 12.57
C LEU A 198 -10.94 4.80 13.59
N ALA A 199 -10.03 5.12 14.52
CA ALA A 199 -9.59 4.19 15.56
C ALA A 199 -10.76 3.69 16.42
N HIS A 200 -11.60 4.60 16.92
CA HIS A 200 -12.77 4.25 17.74
C HIS A 200 -13.80 3.42 16.97
N ARG A 201 -14.12 3.81 15.72
CA ARG A 201 -15.07 3.04 14.90
C ARG A 201 -14.58 1.64 14.61
N CYS A 202 -13.30 1.45 14.30
CA CYS A 202 -12.79 0.11 14.05
C CYS A 202 -12.71 -0.73 15.32
N PHE A 203 -12.34 -0.14 16.46
CA PHE A 203 -12.40 -0.83 17.74
C PHE A 203 -13.84 -1.28 18.09
N GLU A 204 -14.82 -0.38 18.03
CA GLU A 204 -16.23 -0.69 18.27
C GLU A 204 -16.77 -1.73 17.29
N ALA A 205 -16.34 -1.69 16.03
CA ALA A 205 -16.71 -2.67 15.00
C ALA A 205 -16.03 -4.04 15.19
N SER A 206 -15.22 -4.21 16.24
CA SER A 206 -14.36 -5.38 16.46
C SER A 206 -13.50 -5.67 15.23
N VAL A 207 -12.69 -4.70 14.85
CA VAL A 207 -11.76 -4.79 13.73
C VAL A 207 -10.39 -4.31 14.18
N ASN A 208 -9.35 -5.10 13.92
CA ASN A 208 -7.98 -4.70 14.21
C ASN A 208 -7.37 -3.98 13.00
N VAL A 209 -6.91 -2.75 13.21
CA VAL A 209 -6.23 -1.94 12.20
C VAL A 209 -4.91 -1.41 12.77
N LEU A 210 -3.94 -1.12 11.91
CA LEU A 210 -2.76 -0.38 12.32
C LEU A 210 -3.06 1.12 12.39
N ARG A 211 -3.20 1.65 13.59
CA ARG A 211 -3.41 3.07 13.86
C ARG A 211 -2.56 3.56 15.01
N VAL A 212 -1.27 3.72 14.73
CA VAL A 212 -0.30 4.30 15.67
C VAL A 212 0.06 5.70 15.22
N PHE A 213 -0.30 6.69 16.03
CA PHE A 213 -0.04 8.12 15.77
C PHE A 213 0.31 8.89 17.05
N SER A 214 0.85 8.19 18.05
CA SER A 214 1.32 8.82 19.29
C SER A 214 2.61 9.61 19.07
N HIS A 215 2.79 10.69 19.83
CA HIS A 215 4.05 11.45 19.81
C HIS A 215 5.24 10.65 20.35
N GLU A 216 5.00 9.72 21.27
CA GLU A 216 6.05 8.88 21.87
C GLU A 216 6.53 7.78 20.93
N ARG A 217 5.68 7.35 20.00
CA ARG A 217 5.94 6.27 19.07
C ARG A 217 5.39 6.68 17.69
N PRO A 218 6.09 7.57 16.98
CA PRO A 218 5.62 8.04 15.68
C PRO A 218 5.54 6.87 14.69
N TRP A 219 4.68 7.04 13.70
CA TRP A 219 4.48 6.06 12.64
C TRP A 219 5.75 5.83 11.78
N SER A 220 5.97 4.60 11.33
CA SER A 220 7.03 4.19 10.40
C SER A 220 6.66 2.86 9.71
N MET A 221 7.25 2.59 8.55
CA MET A 221 7.07 1.30 7.85
C MET A 221 7.52 0.07 8.67
N CYS A 222 8.42 0.24 9.65
CA CYS A 222 8.77 -0.83 10.57
C CYS A 222 7.58 -1.31 11.41
N GLN A 223 6.71 -0.38 11.83
CA GLN A 223 5.50 -0.75 12.56
C GLN A 223 4.50 -1.46 11.65
N ASN A 224 4.37 -1.04 10.38
CA ASN A 224 3.57 -1.75 9.39
C ASN A 224 4.06 -3.18 9.20
N LEU A 225 5.37 -3.39 9.02
CA LEU A 225 5.91 -4.74 8.89
C LEU A 225 5.63 -5.58 10.13
N GLN A 226 5.86 -5.06 11.34
CA GLN A 226 5.57 -5.78 12.59
C GLN A 226 4.09 -6.16 12.68
N TRP A 227 3.18 -5.21 12.41
CA TRP A 227 1.75 -5.45 12.43
C TRP A 227 1.35 -6.50 11.39
N LEU A 228 1.88 -6.43 10.16
CA LEU A 228 1.61 -7.39 9.08
C LEU A 228 2.08 -8.81 9.42
N VAL A 229 3.27 -8.96 10.00
CA VAL A 229 3.78 -10.26 10.43
C VAL A 229 2.87 -10.84 11.51
N CYS A 230 2.43 -10.02 12.48
CA CYS A 230 1.49 -10.44 13.49
C CYS A 230 0.11 -10.79 12.91
N ALA A 231 -0.40 -10.01 11.95
CA ALA A 231 -1.66 -10.23 11.27
C ALA A 231 -1.65 -11.55 10.48
N GLY A 232 -0.60 -11.78 9.67
CA GLY A 232 -0.45 -12.99 8.87
C GLY A 232 -0.29 -14.25 9.71
N LYS A 233 0.33 -14.12 10.90
CA LYS A 233 0.43 -15.22 11.89
C LYS A 233 -0.83 -15.40 12.74
N GLY A 234 -1.84 -14.53 12.63
CA GLY A 234 -3.05 -14.61 13.44
C GLY A 234 -2.86 -14.22 14.91
N ARG A 235 -1.87 -13.36 15.20
CA ARG A 235 -1.41 -13.04 16.57
C ARG A 235 -1.75 -11.63 17.02
N LEU A 236 -2.51 -10.85 16.26
CA LEU A 236 -2.95 -9.53 16.72
C LEU A 236 -3.92 -9.67 17.91
N PRO A 237 -4.02 -8.64 18.79
CA PRO A 237 -4.94 -8.68 19.91
C PRO A 237 -6.37 -8.87 19.42
N GLY A 238 -7.05 -9.88 19.95
CA GLY A 238 -8.42 -10.22 19.60
C GLY A 238 -8.62 -10.89 18.23
N GLN A 239 -7.59 -11.14 17.42
CA GLN A 239 -7.78 -11.55 16.01
C GLN A 239 -8.63 -12.80 15.83
N GLY A 240 -8.56 -13.76 16.77
CA GLY A 240 -9.42 -14.94 16.79
C GLY A 240 -9.15 -15.96 15.66
N GLY A 241 -8.09 -15.78 14.88
CA GLY A 241 -7.73 -16.61 13.75
C GLY A 241 -6.68 -15.93 12.87
N ARG A 242 -6.40 -16.48 11.68
CA ARG A 242 -5.47 -15.92 10.68
C ARG A 242 -6.15 -15.10 9.59
N ALA A 243 -7.45 -14.87 9.72
CA ALA A 243 -8.22 -14.11 8.73
C ALA A 243 -7.76 -12.65 8.69
N MET A 244 -7.52 -12.18 7.48
CA MET A 244 -7.27 -10.80 7.12
C MET A 244 -8.31 -10.37 6.09
N HIS A 245 -8.81 -9.14 6.21
CA HIS A 245 -9.78 -8.54 5.29
C HIS A 245 -9.20 -7.28 4.68
N PHE A 246 -9.82 -6.81 3.59
CA PHE A 246 -9.31 -5.68 2.82
C PHE A 246 -10.42 -4.70 2.48
N ALA A 247 -10.52 -3.59 3.23
CA ALA A 247 -11.51 -2.55 2.98
C ALA A 247 -11.42 -1.99 1.54
N THR A 248 -10.20 -1.89 1.01
CA THR A 248 -9.95 -1.77 -0.42
C THR A 248 -9.51 -3.12 -0.97
N PRO A 249 -10.29 -3.82 -1.79
CA PRO A 249 -9.86 -5.11 -2.33
C PRO A 249 -8.59 -4.99 -3.20
N PRO A 250 -7.57 -5.86 -3.02
CA PRO A 250 -6.32 -5.81 -3.80
C PRO A 250 -6.54 -5.86 -5.32
N SER A 251 -7.55 -6.61 -5.78
CA SER A 251 -7.90 -6.69 -7.21
C SER A 251 -8.40 -5.38 -7.82
N LYS A 252 -8.70 -4.38 -7.00
CA LYS A 252 -9.18 -3.04 -7.40
C LYS A 252 -8.10 -1.98 -7.33
N LEU A 253 -6.89 -2.34 -6.92
CA LEU A 253 -5.81 -1.37 -6.81
C LEU A 253 -5.24 -0.98 -8.16
N ASP A 254 -5.40 0.30 -8.47
CA ASP A 254 -4.85 0.94 -9.64
C ASP A 254 -3.43 1.44 -9.37
N THR A 255 -2.45 0.76 -9.97
CA THR A 255 -1.01 1.06 -9.89
C THR A 255 -0.63 2.46 -10.36
N ARG A 256 -1.50 3.18 -11.08
CA ARG A 256 -1.27 4.60 -11.39
C ARG A 256 -1.27 5.47 -10.13
N THR A 257 -1.99 5.04 -9.08
CA THR A 257 -2.04 5.68 -7.76
C THR A 257 -0.69 5.61 -7.05
N TRP A 258 0.08 4.54 -7.25
CA TRP A 258 1.45 4.43 -6.73
C TRP A 258 2.40 5.46 -7.38
N ILE A 259 2.22 5.75 -8.66
CA ILE A 259 3.05 6.74 -9.38
C ILE A 259 2.64 8.17 -9.02
N THR A 260 1.33 8.41 -8.95
CA THR A 260 0.76 9.74 -8.71
C THR A 260 -0.24 9.64 -7.54
N PRO A 261 0.26 9.51 -6.31
CA PRO A 261 -0.63 9.36 -5.17
C PRO A 261 -1.38 10.66 -4.91
N ILE A 262 -2.67 10.53 -4.61
CA ILE A 262 -3.59 11.65 -4.31
C ILE A 262 -4.10 11.62 -2.86
N SER A 263 -3.61 10.68 -2.05
CA SER A 263 -3.93 10.57 -0.62
C SER A 263 -2.96 11.39 0.24
N TYR A 264 -3.28 11.58 1.51
CA TYR A 264 -2.41 12.21 2.51
C TYR A 264 -0.95 11.73 2.48
N PRO A 265 0.06 12.62 2.63
CA PRO A 265 0.00 14.09 2.68
C PRO A 265 0.09 14.75 1.29
N CYS A 266 -0.37 14.07 0.25
CA CYS A 266 -0.10 14.36 -1.16
C CYS A 266 -1.36 14.83 -1.93
N GLU A 267 -2.43 15.21 -1.22
CA GLU A 267 -3.72 15.62 -1.81
C GLU A 267 -3.59 16.84 -2.72
N HIS A 268 -2.53 17.63 -2.52
CA HIS A 268 -2.21 18.82 -3.31
C HIS A 268 -0.96 18.64 -4.18
N GLY A 269 -0.53 17.39 -4.42
CA GLY A 269 0.72 17.05 -5.11
C GLY A 269 1.91 16.89 -4.17
N GLY A 270 3.13 16.89 -4.72
CA GLY A 270 4.37 16.84 -3.92
C GLY A 270 4.84 15.47 -3.46
N CYS A 271 4.28 14.38 -4.02
CA CYS A 271 4.71 13.00 -3.76
C CYS A 271 4.93 12.18 -5.05
N GLY A 272 5.07 12.87 -6.18
CA GLY A 272 5.42 12.26 -7.44
C GLY A 272 6.86 11.75 -7.47
N VAL A 273 7.29 11.27 -8.63
CA VAL A 273 8.66 10.80 -8.82
C VAL A 273 9.65 11.98 -8.76
N GLY A 274 10.68 11.84 -7.93
CA GLY A 274 11.66 12.89 -7.60
C GLY A 274 11.32 13.71 -6.34
N GLU A 275 10.13 13.52 -5.78
CA GLU A 275 9.71 14.19 -4.55
C GLU A 275 10.19 13.44 -3.30
N LEU A 276 10.41 14.17 -2.21
CA LEU A 276 10.90 13.62 -0.95
C LEU A 276 9.81 12.98 -0.09
N LYS A 277 8.56 12.90 -0.56
CA LYS A 277 7.43 12.38 0.22
C LYS A 277 6.76 11.18 -0.44
N TYR A 278 6.03 10.42 0.36
CA TYR A 278 5.12 9.35 -0.06
C TYR A 278 3.80 9.48 0.71
N ALA A 279 2.78 8.78 0.22
CA ALA A 279 1.41 8.89 0.70
C ALA A 279 0.97 7.67 1.50
N VAL A 280 -0.12 7.80 2.26
CA VAL A 280 -0.84 6.67 2.89
C VAL A 280 -1.20 5.61 1.85
N GLY A 281 -1.61 6.02 0.65
CA GLY A 281 -1.89 5.09 -0.43
C GLY A 281 -0.67 4.25 -0.80
N ASP A 282 0.52 4.86 -0.85
CA ASP A 282 1.77 4.13 -1.12
C ASP A 282 2.03 3.07 -0.05
N VAL A 283 1.77 3.39 1.22
CA VAL A 283 1.90 2.43 2.33
C VAL A 283 1.05 1.19 2.07
N TYR A 284 -0.21 1.35 1.66
CA TYR A 284 -1.08 0.20 1.39
C TYR A 284 -0.59 -0.69 0.23
N PHE A 285 -0.05 -0.10 -0.84
CA PHE A 285 0.61 -0.89 -1.90
C PHE A 285 1.81 -1.68 -1.35
N ALA A 286 2.65 -1.04 -0.54
CA ALA A 286 3.81 -1.70 0.06
C ALA A 286 3.37 -2.86 0.98
N GLU A 287 2.31 -2.69 1.76
CA GLU A 287 1.76 -3.74 2.65
C GLU A 287 1.31 -4.99 1.88
N LEU A 288 0.60 -4.81 0.77
CA LEU A 288 0.17 -5.93 -0.07
C LEU A 288 1.34 -6.64 -0.75
N CYS A 289 2.35 -5.88 -1.19
CA CYS A 289 3.52 -6.47 -1.81
C CYS A 289 4.41 -7.20 -0.79
N LEU A 290 4.45 -6.74 0.46
CA LEU A 290 5.05 -7.46 1.58
C LEU A 290 4.29 -8.77 1.84
N LEU A 291 2.96 -8.76 1.92
CA LEU A 291 2.16 -9.98 2.06
C LEU A 291 2.36 -10.94 0.88
N ASN A 292 2.43 -10.43 -0.36
CA ASN A 292 2.75 -11.25 -1.53
C ASN A 292 4.13 -11.92 -1.40
N ARG A 293 5.10 -11.24 -0.78
CA ARG A 293 6.47 -11.71 -0.64
C ARG A 293 6.64 -12.79 0.41
N PHE A 294 5.97 -12.67 1.57
CA PHE A 294 6.17 -13.60 2.69
C PHE A 294 5.00 -14.58 2.94
N CYS A 295 3.92 -14.55 2.16
CA CYS A 295 2.90 -15.60 2.19
C CYS A 295 3.09 -16.53 0.98
N ARG A 296 3.16 -17.86 1.17
CA ARG A 296 3.28 -18.83 0.05
C ARG A 296 2.13 -18.72 -0.94
N ASN A 297 0.95 -18.38 -0.44
CA ASN A 297 -0.26 -18.13 -1.20
C ASN A 297 -0.47 -16.65 -1.55
N GLY A 298 0.58 -15.82 -1.50
CA GLY A 298 0.53 -14.37 -1.72
C GLY A 298 -0.13 -13.97 -3.05
N GLY A 299 0.06 -14.76 -4.10
CA GLY A 299 -0.60 -14.54 -5.39
C GLY A 299 -2.13 -14.55 -5.34
N GLN A 300 -2.74 -15.20 -4.33
CA GLN A 300 -4.19 -15.24 -4.15
C GLN A 300 -4.77 -13.89 -3.69
N LEU A 301 -3.94 -13.00 -3.12
CA LEU A 301 -4.37 -11.66 -2.70
C LEU A 301 -5.09 -10.90 -3.83
N PHE A 302 -4.57 -11.03 -5.05
CA PHE A 302 -5.07 -10.27 -6.20
C PHE A 302 -6.35 -10.84 -6.82
N ALA A 303 -6.83 -11.99 -6.31
CA ALA A 303 -8.14 -12.52 -6.67
C ALA A 303 -9.27 -11.97 -5.78
N ILE A 304 -8.93 -11.34 -4.64
CA ILE A 304 -9.89 -10.84 -3.65
C ILE A 304 -10.64 -9.63 -4.21
N ASP A 305 -11.97 -9.73 -4.30
CA ASP A 305 -12.82 -8.72 -4.95
C ASP A 305 -13.73 -7.96 -3.97
N GLY A 306 -13.94 -8.52 -2.78
CA GLY A 306 -14.86 -7.98 -1.78
C GLY A 306 -14.19 -7.62 -0.45
N PRO A 307 -14.68 -6.60 0.28
CA PRO A 307 -14.07 -6.18 1.55
C PRO A 307 -14.26 -7.16 2.71
N ARG A 308 -15.11 -8.16 2.54
CA ARG A 308 -15.40 -9.20 3.54
C ARG A 308 -14.85 -10.57 3.17
N GLU A 309 -14.24 -10.70 2.00
CA GLU A 309 -13.54 -11.92 1.61
C GLU A 309 -12.27 -12.04 2.46
N ALA A 310 -12.10 -13.19 3.11
CA ALA A 310 -11.00 -13.43 4.02
C ALA A 310 -9.80 -13.98 3.26
N PHE A 311 -8.62 -13.49 3.62
CA PHE A 311 -7.34 -14.06 3.25
C PHE A 311 -6.67 -14.63 4.48
N GLU A 312 -6.18 -15.86 4.38
CA GLU A 312 -5.31 -16.45 5.39
C GLU A 312 -3.91 -16.59 4.80
N CYS A 313 -2.94 -15.87 5.37
CA CYS A 313 -1.56 -15.98 4.95
C CYS A 313 -0.99 -17.36 5.36
N ASP A 314 -0.54 -18.16 4.39
CA ASP A 314 0.39 -19.25 4.65
C ASP A 314 1.79 -18.66 4.81
N PHE A 315 2.08 -18.17 6.03
CA PHE A 315 3.29 -17.41 6.33
C PHE A 315 4.55 -18.24 6.08
N ASP A 316 5.45 -17.71 5.26
CA ASP A 316 6.72 -18.29 4.89
C ASP A 316 7.86 -17.55 5.62
N GLU A 317 8.36 -18.17 6.69
CA GLU A 317 9.43 -17.58 7.50
C GLU A 317 10.75 -17.46 6.71
N GLU A 318 11.04 -18.38 5.80
CA GLU A 318 12.25 -18.33 4.97
C GLU A 318 12.18 -17.17 3.98
N ALA A 319 11.05 -17.01 3.30
CA ALA A 319 10.83 -15.88 2.38
C ALA A 319 10.89 -14.53 3.11
N TYR A 320 10.35 -14.45 4.34
CA TYR A 320 10.48 -13.28 5.20
C TYR A 320 11.95 -12.98 5.54
N LEU A 321 12.72 -13.99 5.95
CA LEU A 321 14.13 -13.81 6.32
C LEU A 321 15.00 -13.45 5.11
N ALA A 322 14.72 -14.02 3.94
CA ALA A 322 15.38 -13.65 2.69
C ALA A 322 15.11 -12.17 2.35
N PHE A 323 13.85 -11.73 2.45
CA PHE A 323 13.50 -10.32 2.28
C PHE A 323 14.19 -9.43 3.33
N ALA A 324 14.29 -9.87 4.58
CA ALA A 324 14.96 -9.12 5.63
C ALA A 324 16.46 -8.90 5.34
N GLU A 325 17.16 -9.91 4.82
CA GLU A 325 18.57 -9.78 4.42
C GLU A 325 18.71 -8.88 3.17
N ASP A 326 17.80 -8.97 2.19
CA ASP A 326 17.75 -8.05 1.05
C ASP A 326 17.57 -6.59 1.54
N LEU A 327 16.68 -6.37 2.51
CA LEU A 327 16.36 -5.05 3.06
C LEU A 327 17.47 -4.48 3.96
N ALA A 328 18.19 -5.35 4.66
CA ALA A 328 19.30 -4.97 5.54
C ALA A 328 20.60 -4.63 4.79
N THR A 329 20.71 -5.05 3.52
CA THR A 329 21.89 -4.79 2.70
C THR A 329 21.83 -3.36 2.15
N PRO A 330 22.79 -2.48 2.48
CA PRO A 330 22.83 -1.12 1.92
C PRO A 330 22.86 -1.16 0.39
N ALA A 331 22.01 -0.35 -0.24
CA ALA A 331 22.05 -0.12 -1.69
C ALA A 331 23.31 0.66 -2.10
#